data_AF-A0A2H0QEB9-F1
#
_entry.id   AF-A0A2H0QEB9-F1
#
_cell.length_a   1.000
_cell.length_b   1.000
_cell.length_c   1.000
_cell.angle_alpha   90.00
_cell.angle_beta   90.00
_cell.angle_gamma   90.00
#
_symmetry.space_group_name_H-M   'P 1'
#
loop_
_entity.id
_entity.type
_entity.pdbx_description
1 polymer ?
#
loop_
_entity_poly.entity_id
_entity_poly.type
_entity_poly.pdbx_seq_one_letter_code
_entity_poly.pdbx_strand_id
1 'polypeptide(L)'
;MADNPIKSGQITREEVERCEKDHEAKLKLSKEAAEYMASNKRKGARYTPVARRQDKPDAISWLLKHHPELSDPQIVKLVGTTKNTITSIRERSHWNTNNLNPRDPVLIGLCTQSALNAAVEKAQKKAGTKAVSATSDAEAS
;
A
#
# COMPACT_ATOMS: atom_id res chain seq x y z
N MET A 1 -12.45 -29.01 14.84
CA MET A 1 -11.85 -29.84 13.78
C MET A 1 -10.34 -29.73 13.95
N ALA A 2 -9.65 -30.80 14.35
CA ALA A 2 -8.19 -30.79 14.39
C ALA A 2 -7.71 -30.93 12.94
N ASP A 3 -7.16 -29.85 12.37
CA ASP A 3 -6.66 -29.86 10.99
C ASP A 3 -5.40 -30.71 10.90
N ASN A 4 -5.34 -31.60 9.92
CA ASN A 4 -4.18 -32.47 9.73
C ASN A 4 -3.09 -31.69 8.97
N PRO A 5 -1.93 -31.39 9.60
CA PRO A 5 -0.90 -30.52 9.02
C PRO A 5 -0.24 -31.10 7.77
N ILE A 6 -0.34 -32.41 7.54
CA ILE A 6 0.12 -33.09 6.33
C ILE A 6 -0.82 -32.77 5.16
N LYS A 7 -2.14 -32.80 5.40
CA LYS A 7 -3.15 -32.45 4.38
C LYS A 7 -3.13 -30.96 4.05
N SER A 8 -2.76 -30.12 5.03
CA SER A 8 -2.60 -28.68 4.83
C SER A 8 -1.29 -28.29 4.13
N GLY A 9 -0.46 -29.26 3.72
CA GLY A 9 0.82 -29.01 3.03
C GLY A 9 1.90 -28.38 3.91
N GLN A 10 1.68 -28.28 5.22
CA GLN A 10 2.59 -27.63 6.16
C GLN A 10 3.81 -28.51 6.47
N ILE A 11 3.65 -29.84 6.45
CA ILE A 11 4.68 -30.82 6.76
C ILE A 11 4.59 -31.98 5.75
N THR A 12 5.73 -32.46 5.25
CA THR A 12 5.78 -33.64 4.37
C THR A 12 5.73 -34.93 5.20
N ARG A 13 5.08 -35.98 4.64
CA ARG A 13 4.99 -37.29 5.29
C ARG A 13 6.36 -37.90 5.60
N GLU A 14 7.33 -37.66 4.72
CA GLU A 14 8.73 -38.08 4.88
C GLU A 14 9.43 -37.44 6.08
N GLU A 15 9.08 -36.18 6.42
CA GLU A 15 9.67 -35.49 7.58
C GLU A 15 9.07 -36.01 8.89
N VAL A 16 7.78 -36.38 8.88
CA VAL A 16 7.12 -37.03 10.03
C VAL A 16 7.78 -38.38 10.33
N GLU A 17 7.97 -39.22 9.32
CA GLU A 17 8.62 -40.53 9.48
C GLU A 17 10.08 -40.43 9.94
N ARG A 18 10.79 -39.33 9.61
CA ARG A 18 12.14 -39.06 10.12
C ARG A 18 12.11 -38.69 11.60
N CYS A 19 11.21 -37.79 12.00
CA CYS A 19 11.05 -37.38 13.40
C CYS A 19 10.47 -38.48 14.30
N GLU A 20 9.71 -39.42 13.75
CA GLU A 20 9.27 -40.61 14.51
C GLU A 20 10.43 -41.56 14.84
N LYS A 21 11.48 -41.57 14.02
CA LYS A 21 12.66 -42.43 14.22
C LYS A 21 13.77 -41.77 15.03
N ASP A 22 13.76 -40.44 15.14
CA ASP A 22 14.78 -39.66 15.84
C ASP A 22 14.12 -38.66 16.80
N HIS A 23 14.17 -39.00 18.08
CA HIS A 23 13.49 -38.28 19.15
C HIS A 23 14.11 -36.90 19.48
N GLU A 24 15.33 -36.62 18.98
CA GLU A 24 15.98 -35.31 19.08
C GLU A 24 15.74 -34.42 17.86
N ALA A 25 15.20 -34.98 16.77
CA ALA A 25 14.98 -34.26 15.53
C ALA A 25 13.75 -33.33 15.62
N LYS A 26 13.95 -32.05 15.29
CA LYS A 26 12.87 -31.05 15.22
C LYS A 26 12.22 -31.05 13.83
N LEU A 27 10.90 -31.17 13.79
CA LEU A 27 10.08 -31.05 12.58
C LEU A 27 10.36 -29.73 11.86
N LYS A 28 10.67 -29.81 10.56
CA LYS A 28 10.82 -28.65 9.68
C LYS A 28 9.58 -28.50 8.79
N LEU A 29 9.10 -27.26 8.65
CA LEU A 29 8.04 -26.92 7.71
C LEU A 29 8.48 -27.24 6.27
N SER A 30 7.53 -27.65 5.43
CA SER A 30 7.77 -27.86 4.00
C SER A 30 8.26 -26.55 3.34
N LYS A 31 9.05 -26.67 2.27
CA LYS A 31 9.54 -25.50 1.52
C LYS A 31 8.39 -24.63 1.01
N GLU A 32 7.31 -25.26 0.57
CA GLU A 32 6.10 -24.59 0.07
C GLU A 32 5.37 -23.80 1.17
N ALA A 33 5.26 -24.36 2.38
CA ALA A 33 4.66 -23.66 3.51
C ALA A 33 5.55 -22.49 4.00
N ALA A 34 6.86 -22.68 3.98
CA ALA A 34 7.82 -21.61 4.30
C ALA A 34 7.75 -20.45 3.28
N GLU A 35 7.62 -20.76 1.99
CA GLU A 35 7.45 -19.76 0.92
C GLU A 35 6.09 -19.04 1.00
N TYR A 36 5.02 -19.78 1.32
CA TYR A 36 3.71 -19.19 1.57
C TYR A 36 3.73 -18.23 2.77
N MET A 37 4.39 -18.61 3.87
CA MET A 37 4.55 -17.73 5.03
C MET A 37 5.44 -16.52 4.73
N ALA A 38 6.47 -16.67 3.90
CA ALA A 38 7.37 -15.58 3.52
C ALA A 38 6.68 -14.54 2.61
N SER A 39 5.86 -15.01 1.65
CA SER A 39 5.12 -14.14 0.72
C SER A 39 3.97 -13.37 1.40
N ASN A 40 3.41 -13.92 2.48
CA ASN A 40 2.30 -13.31 3.20
C ASN A 40 2.71 -12.30 4.29
N LYS A 41 3.98 -11.82 4.29
CA LYS A 41 4.37 -10.60 5.01
C LYS A 41 3.66 -9.41 4.38
N ARG A 42 2.37 -9.25 4.69
CA ARG A 42 1.63 -8.02 4.47
C ARG A 42 2.41 -6.93 5.18
N LYS A 43 3.09 -6.08 4.41
CA LYS A 43 3.73 -4.87 4.92
C LYS A 43 2.59 -4.06 5.56
N GLY A 44 2.42 -4.22 6.87
CA GLY A 44 1.43 -3.47 7.64
C GLY A 44 1.66 -1.98 7.39
N ALA A 45 0.59 -1.18 7.45
CA ALA A 45 0.71 0.26 7.31
C ALA A 45 1.78 0.76 8.29
N ARG A 46 2.87 1.32 7.77
CA ARG A 46 3.96 1.83 8.60
C ARG A 46 3.35 2.89 9.54
N TYR A 47 3.45 2.65 10.84
CA TYR A 47 3.01 3.62 11.84
C TYR A 47 3.74 4.94 11.58
N THR A 48 2.97 5.98 11.26
CA THR A 48 3.51 7.32 11.08
C THR A 48 3.47 8.02 12.45
N PRO A 49 4.64 8.36 13.03
CA PRO A 49 4.69 9.00 14.34
C PRO A 49 3.92 10.32 14.35
N VAL A 50 3.40 10.73 15.51
CA VAL A 50 2.50 11.89 15.67
C VAL A 50 3.08 13.16 15.06
N ALA A 51 4.39 13.40 15.21
CA ALA A 51 5.09 14.53 14.62
C ALA A 51 4.96 14.61 13.09
N ARG A 52 4.85 13.46 12.41
CA ARG A 52 4.76 13.36 10.94
C ARG A 52 3.33 13.21 10.44
N ARG A 53 2.33 13.40 11.32
CA ARG A 53 0.91 13.39 10.93
C ARG A 53 0.49 14.68 10.25
N GLN A 54 1.14 15.80 10.56
CA GLN A 54 0.91 17.09 9.87
C GLN A 54 1.46 17.08 8.44
N ASP A 55 2.48 16.25 8.17
CA ASP A 55 3.01 16.11 6.81
C ASP A 55 2.07 15.33 5.86
N LYS A 56 1.15 14.51 6.42
CA LYS A 56 0.20 13.73 5.63
C LYS A 56 -0.79 14.61 4.86
N PRO A 57 -1.50 15.57 5.49
CA PRO A 57 -2.43 16.41 4.76
C PRO A 57 -1.73 17.33 3.74
N ASP A 58 -0.50 17.75 4.02
CA ASP A 58 0.36 18.50 3.08
C ASP A 58 0.69 17.67 1.83
N ALA A 59 1.10 16.41 2.03
CA ALA A 59 1.35 15.46 0.95
C ALA A 59 0.11 15.17 0.11
N ILE A 60 -1.07 15.02 0.75
CA ILE A 60 -2.34 14.79 0.04
C ILE A 60 -2.71 16.01 -0.79
N SER A 61 -2.57 17.22 -0.24
CA SER A 61 -2.82 18.47 -0.95
C SER A 61 -1.93 18.60 -2.20
N TRP A 62 -0.65 18.22 -2.10
CA TRP A 62 0.26 18.21 -3.24
C TRP A 62 -0.14 17.17 -4.30
N LEU A 63 -0.46 15.94 -3.89
CA LEU A 63 -0.89 14.87 -4.81
C LEU A 63 -2.16 15.25 -5.57
N LEU A 64 -3.14 15.86 -4.89
CA LEU A 64 -4.39 16.30 -5.53
C LEU A 64 -4.16 17.43 -6.55
N LYS A 65 -3.13 18.26 -6.36
CA LYS A 65 -2.80 19.37 -7.27
C LYS A 65 -1.94 18.93 -8.46
N HIS A 66 -0.93 18.11 -8.22
CA HIS A 66 0.05 17.72 -9.25
C HIS A 66 -0.31 16.44 -10.00
N HIS A 67 -1.07 15.54 -9.38
CA HIS A 67 -1.41 14.23 -9.94
C HIS A 67 -2.93 13.95 -9.81
N PRO A 68 -3.79 14.73 -10.50
CA PRO A 68 -5.23 14.50 -10.49
C PRO A 68 -5.64 13.14 -11.07
N GLU A 69 -4.75 12.48 -11.83
CA GLU A 69 -4.94 11.13 -12.36
C GLU A 69 -4.95 10.05 -11.27
N LEU A 70 -4.39 10.33 -10.08
CA LEU A 70 -4.36 9.36 -8.99
C LEU A 70 -5.73 9.20 -8.33
N SER A 71 -6.18 7.96 -8.21
CA SER A 71 -7.40 7.63 -7.47
C SER A 71 -7.17 7.65 -5.95
N ASP A 72 -8.19 8.03 -5.18
CA ASP A 72 -8.19 7.99 -3.71
C ASP A 72 -7.60 6.68 -3.11
N PRO A 73 -7.95 5.47 -3.57
CA PRO A 73 -7.35 4.24 -3.05
C PRO A 73 -5.84 4.11 -3.35
N GLN A 74 -5.31 4.77 -4.39
CA GLN A 74 -3.87 4.84 -4.63
C GLN A 74 -3.19 5.81 -3.67
N ILE A 75 -3.79 6.99 -3.44
CA ILE A 75 -3.29 7.98 -2.47
C ILE A 75 -3.25 7.39 -1.05
N VAL A 76 -4.30 6.66 -0.64
CA VAL A 76 -4.35 5.92 0.63
C VAL A 76 -3.16 4.98 0.79
N LYS A 77 -2.81 4.22 -0.27
CA LYS A 77 -1.70 3.27 -0.25
C LYS A 77 -0.33 3.94 -0.25
N LEU A 78 -0.19 5.09 -0.92
CA LEU A 78 1.06 5.84 -1.00
C LEU A 78 1.40 6.55 0.32
N VAL A 79 0.43 7.25 0.90
CA VAL A 79 0.63 8.13 2.06
C VAL A 79 0.35 7.40 3.38
N GLY A 80 -0.40 6.29 3.35
CA GLY A 80 -0.86 5.62 4.57
C GLY A 80 -1.87 6.48 5.35
N THR A 81 -2.80 7.09 4.62
CA THR A 81 -3.90 7.92 5.15
C THR A 81 -5.25 7.23 4.95
N THR A 82 -6.34 7.80 5.42
CA THR A 82 -7.71 7.30 5.16
C THR A 82 -8.40 8.09 4.07
N LYS A 83 -9.40 7.49 3.40
CA LYS A 83 -10.23 8.18 2.41
C LYS A 83 -10.93 9.40 3.00
N ASN A 84 -11.41 9.29 4.24
CA ASN A 84 -12.05 10.40 4.94
C ASN A 84 -11.14 11.63 5.02
N THR A 85 -9.86 11.41 5.37
CA THR A 85 -8.87 12.49 5.42
C THR A 85 -8.66 13.13 4.05
N ILE A 86 -8.63 12.34 2.96
CA ILE A 86 -8.50 12.87 1.60
C ILE A 86 -9.72 13.74 1.23
N THR A 87 -10.93 13.25 1.52
CA THR A 87 -12.18 13.99 1.29
C THR A 87 -12.20 15.30 2.09
N SER A 88 -11.88 15.26 3.39
CA SER A 88 -11.83 16.47 4.22
C SER A 88 -10.83 17.51 3.72
N ILE A 89 -9.71 17.10 3.11
CA ILE A 89 -8.73 18.03 2.53
C ILE A 89 -9.27 18.61 1.21
N ARG A 90 -9.90 17.79 0.37
CA ARG A 90 -10.55 18.24 -0.87
C ARG A 90 -11.65 19.26 -0.57
N GLU A 91 -12.46 18.99 0.44
CA GLU A 91 -13.55 19.85 0.91
C GLU A 91 -13.08 21.00 1.81
N ARG A 92 -11.77 21.10 2.09
CA ARG A 92 -11.21 22.13 3.00
C ARG A 92 -11.84 22.12 4.41
N SER A 93 -12.38 20.98 4.82
CA SER A 93 -13.04 20.73 6.12
C SER A 93 -12.09 20.13 7.16
N HIS A 94 -10.82 19.90 6.80
CA HIS A 94 -9.82 19.46 7.78
C HIS A 94 -9.51 20.62 8.75
N TRP A 95 -9.40 20.33 10.05
CA TRP A 95 -9.13 21.34 11.09
C TRP A 95 -7.85 22.16 10.82
N ASN A 96 -6.88 21.59 10.10
CA ASN A 96 -5.61 22.24 9.77
C ASN A 96 -5.58 22.84 8.35
N THR A 97 -6.72 23.02 7.68
CA THR A 97 -6.76 23.46 6.27
C THR A 97 -6.07 24.81 6.04
N ASN A 98 -6.17 25.73 6.99
CA ASN A 98 -5.59 27.07 6.89
C ASN A 98 -4.05 27.09 6.89
N ASN A 99 -3.40 26.04 7.38
CA ASN A 99 -1.94 25.94 7.47
C ASN A 99 -1.37 24.85 6.55
N LEU A 100 -2.15 24.39 5.55
CA LEU A 100 -1.70 23.37 4.61
C LEU A 100 -0.66 23.94 3.65
N ASN A 101 0.52 23.34 3.63
CA ASN A 101 1.58 23.66 2.69
C ASN A 101 1.80 22.46 1.77
N PRO A 102 1.33 22.51 0.50
CA PRO A 102 1.51 21.40 -0.43
C PRO A 102 2.99 21.07 -0.58
N ARG A 103 3.39 19.88 -0.11
CA ARG A 103 4.75 19.39 -0.24
C ARG A 103 4.78 17.99 -0.84
N ASP A 104 5.83 17.72 -1.60
CA ASP A 104 6.02 16.45 -2.28
C ASP A 104 6.16 15.29 -1.26
N PRO A 105 5.32 14.24 -1.34
CA PRO A 105 5.39 13.08 -0.46
C PRO A 105 6.72 12.30 -0.54
N VAL A 106 7.46 12.39 -1.65
CA VAL A 106 8.78 11.78 -1.80
C VAL A 106 9.81 12.54 -0.99
N LEU A 107 9.79 13.89 -1.05
CA LEU A 107 10.70 14.75 -0.30
C LEU A 107 10.46 14.66 1.21
N ILE A 108 9.20 14.53 1.62
CA ILE A 108 8.84 14.29 3.01
C ILE A 108 9.28 12.88 3.46
N GLY A 109 9.50 11.94 2.54
CA GLY A 109 9.87 10.55 2.83
C GLY A 109 8.68 9.67 3.23
N LEU A 110 7.46 10.04 2.81
CA LEU A 110 6.25 9.23 2.99
C LEU A 110 6.15 8.13 1.92
N CYS A 111 6.58 8.41 0.70
CA CYS A 111 6.67 7.42 -0.38
C CYS A 111 8.05 7.46 -1.05
N THR A 112 8.38 6.40 -1.80
CA THR A 112 9.56 6.38 -2.67
C THR A 112 9.19 6.86 -4.06
N GLN A 113 10.14 7.44 -4.80
CA GLN A 113 9.94 7.83 -6.19
C GLN A 113 9.41 6.66 -7.04
N SER A 114 9.94 5.46 -6.81
CA SER A 114 9.49 4.24 -7.48
C SER A 114 8.02 3.90 -7.19
N ALA A 115 7.55 4.12 -5.97
CA ALA A 115 6.15 3.87 -5.59
C ALA A 115 5.22 4.91 -6.21
N LEU A 116 5.65 6.17 -6.26
CA LEU A 116 4.89 7.25 -6.92
C LEU A 116 4.74 6.96 -8.42
N ASN A 117 5.86 6.66 -9.10
CA ASN A 117 5.84 6.34 -10.53
C ASN A 117 4.95 5.12 -10.83
N ALA A 118 5.05 4.05 -10.04
CA ALA A 118 4.19 2.88 -10.21
C ALA A 118 2.71 3.16 -9.96
N ALA A 119 2.38 4.10 -9.07
CA ALA A 119 1.01 4.53 -8.84
C ALA A 119 0.48 5.38 -10.00
N VAL A 120 1.28 6.31 -10.53
CA VAL A 120 0.95 7.12 -11.72
C VAL A 120 0.76 6.22 -12.93
N GLU A 121 1.65 5.27 -13.20
CA GLU A 121 1.51 4.34 -14.32
C GLU A 121 0.23 3.48 -14.20
N LYS A 122 -0.10 3.02 -12.99
CA LYS A 122 -1.37 2.29 -12.75
C LYS A 122 -2.59 3.18 -12.91
N ALA A 123 -2.49 4.44 -12.50
CA ALA A 123 -3.54 5.43 -12.69
C ALA A 123 -3.74 5.71 -14.18
N GLN A 124 -2.66 5.92 -14.94
CA GLN A 124 -2.69 6.09 -16.38
C GLN A 124 -3.20 4.86 -17.12
N LYS A 125 -2.88 3.64 -16.69
CA LYS A 125 -3.48 2.42 -17.28
C LYS A 125 -4.99 2.37 -17.05
N LYS A 126 -5.45 2.70 -15.83
CA LYS A 126 -6.88 2.79 -15.52
C LYS A 126 -7.56 3.94 -16.26
N ALA A 127 -6.89 5.08 -16.39
CA ALA A 127 -7.36 6.23 -17.11
C ALA A 127 -7.36 5.96 -18.61
N GLY A 128 -6.38 5.25 -19.19
CA GLY A 128 -6.38 4.84 -20.60
C GLY A 128 -7.53 3.89 -20.96
N THR A 129 -8.03 3.11 -19.98
CA THR A 129 -9.28 2.34 -20.15
C THR A 129 -10.54 3.21 -19.95
N LYS A 130 -10.42 4.43 -19.44
CA LYS A 130 -11.54 5.31 -19.07
C LYS A 130 -11.51 6.73 -19.68
N ALA A 131 -10.49 7.07 -20.47
CA ALA A 131 -10.19 8.41 -21.00
C ALA A 131 -10.44 8.48 -22.51
N VAL A 132 -11.57 7.91 -22.94
CA VAL A 132 -12.32 8.50 -24.04
C VAL A 132 -13.48 9.26 -23.39
N SER A 133 -13.19 10.41 -22.78
CA SER A 133 -14.11 11.52 -22.44
C SER A 133 -13.62 12.32 -21.23
N ALA A 134 -12.78 13.32 -21.47
CA ALA A 134 -12.77 14.59 -20.71
C ALA A 134 -11.79 15.56 -21.37
N THR A 135 -12.32 16.20 -22.41
CA THR A 135 -11.86 17.44 -23.03
C THR A 135 -11.37 18.47 -22.00
N SER A 136 -10.19 19.06 -22.22
CA SER A 136 -9.96 20.47 -21.95
C SER A 136 -9.47 21.11 -23.25
N ASP A 137 -10.45 21.64 -23.96
CA ASP A 137 -10.31 22.61 -25.04
C ASP A 137 -10.02 23.98 -24.39
N ALA A 138 -9.32 24.84 -25.14
CA ALA A 138 -9.15 26.29 -24.97
C ALA A 138 -8.27 26.83 -23.82
N GLU A 139 -7.09 27.33 -24.19
CA GLU A 139 -6.86 28.79 -24.14
C GLU A 139 -5.85 29.20 -25.23
N ALA A 140 -6.28 30.14 -26.07
CA ALA A 140 -5.53 30.74 -27.16
C ALA A 140 -4.74 31.96 -26.68
N SER A 141 -3.55 32.17 -27.24
CA SER A 141 -3.05 33.47 -27.72
C SER A 141 -1.89 33.25 -28.67
#